data_AF-A0A661EXX7-F1
#
_entry.id   AF-A0A661EXX7-F1
#
_cell.length_a   1.000
_cell.length_b   1.000
_cell.length_c   1.000
_cell.angle_alpha   90.00
_cell.angle_beta   90.00
_cell.angle_gamma   90.00
#
_symmetry.space_group_name_H-M   'P 1'
#
loop_
_entity.id
_entity.type
_entity.pdbx_description
1 polymer ?
#
loop_
_entity_poly.entity_id
_entity_poly.type
_entity_poly.pdbx_seq_one_letter_code
_entity_poly.pdbx_strand_id
1 'polypeptide(L)'
;MKKLFILLTTLVVLSFSAFAEQQAFITDQLEVTMRTGQSSQHKIKRMLKSGKPVKVIEQNKETGYSKVRLNNGSVGWVLTRQLVYKPVASLQLKSTLNNLSIIKTENKKIKEELSLLKGEAGNTANENKTLSAETEKLSHELDSIRATAASAIQVAQEKELLQERVVNL
;
A
#
# COMPACT_ATOMS: atom_id res chain seq x y z
N MET A 1 -39.41 8.25 38.15
CA MET A 1 -40.00 6.96 37.73
C MET A 1 -40.57 6.99 36.30
N LYS A 2 -41.54 7.86 35.96
CA LYS A 2 -42.16 7.89 34.60
C LYS A 2 -41.19 8.24 33.46
N LYS A 3 -40.24 9.16 33.68
CA LYS A 3 -39.22 9.53 32.68
C LYS A 3 -38.19 8.43 32.41
N LEU A 4 -37.89 7.60 33.43
CA LEU A 4 -37.01 6.43 33.29
C LEU A 4 -37.70 5.31 32.52
N PHE A 5 -39.01 5.15 32.73
CA PHE A 5 -39.83 4.18 31.98
C PHE A 5 -39.96 4.55 30.50
N ILE A 6 -40.09 5.84 30.17
CA ILE A 6 -40.13 6.35 28.78
C ILE A 6 -38.77 6.21 28.07
N LEU A 7 -37.67 6.36 28.80
CA LEU A 7 -36.32 6.16 28.25
C LEU A 7 -36.03 4.67 28.00
N LEU A 8 -36.55 3.78 28.86
CA LEU A 8 -36.38 2.34 28.70
C LEU A 8 -37.25 1.77 27.57
N THR A 9 -38.46 2.31 27.34
CA THR A 9 -39.31 1.90 26.22
C THR A 9 -38.80 2.41 24.86
N THR A 10 -38.17 3.59 24.79
CA THR A 10 -37.56 4.07 23.54
C THR A 10 -36.31 3.29 23.15
N LEU A 11 -35.53 2.77 24.11
CA LEU A 11 -34.36 1.95 23.83
C LEU A 11 -34.70 0.54 23.31
N VAL A 12 -35.86 -0.02 23.71
CA VAL A 12 -36.34 -1.33 23.22
C VAL A 12 -36.85 -1.26 21.78
N VAL A 13 -37.43 -0.13 21.34
CA VAL A 13 -37.96 0.03 19.97
C VAL A 13 -36.83 0.14 18.92
N LEU A 14 -35.64 0.61 19.30
CA LEU A 14 -34.47 0.70 18.41
C LEU A 14 -33.80 -0.66 18.12
N SER A 15 -34.24 -1.74 18.79
CA SER A 15 -33.71 -3.09 18.59
C SER A 15 -34.40 -3.88 17.47
N PHE A 16 -35.25 -3.23 16.66
CA PHE A 16 -35.84 -3.85 15.46
C PHE A 16 -34.76 -4.08 14.39
N SER A 17 -34.08 -5.21 14.54
CA SER A 17 -33.37 -6.02 13.55
C SER A 17 -33.26 -5.41 12.15
N ALA A 18 -32.12 -4.80 11.88
CA ALA A 18 -31.64 -4.64 10.51
C ALA A 18 -31.40 -6.04 9.92
N PHE A 19 -32.34 -6.56 9.14
CA PHE A 19 -32.07 -7.69 8.26
C PHE A 19 -31.04 -7.22 7.23
N ALA A 20 -29.77 -7.53 7.49
CA ALA A 20 -28.68 -7.24 6.59
C ALA A 20 -28.93 -7.99 5.26
N GLU A 21 -29.29 -7.25 4.21
CA GLU A 21 -29.46 -7.81 2.87
C GLU A 21 -28.12 -8.37 2.39
N GLN A 22 -27.97 -9.70 2.41
CA GLN A 22 -26.73 -10.35 2.05
C GLN A 22 -26.52 -10.26 0.54
N GLN A 23 -25.42 -9.62 0.14
CA GLN A 23 -25.02 -9.53 -1.26
C GLN A 23 -24.54 -10.91 -1.75
N ALA A 24 -25.06 -11.33 -2.90
CA ALA A 24 -24.67 -12.56 -3.58
C ALA A 24 -24.42 -12.27 -5.07
N PHE A 25 -23.79 -13.23 -5.74
CA PHE A 25 -23.47 -13.19 -7.15
C PHE A 25 -24.07 -14.41 -7.84
N ILE A 26 -24.36 -14.27 -9.13
CA ILE A 26 -24.84 -15.39 -9.94
C ILE A 26 -23.64 -16.23 -10.36
N THR A 27 -23.74 -17.55 -10.22
CA THR A 27 -22.71 -18.52 -10.59
C THR A 27 -22.28 -18.41 -12.07
N ASP A 28 -21.13 -19.00 -12.41
CA ASP A 28 -20.47 -18.92 -13.73
C ASP A 28 -21.16 -19.75 -14.85
N GLN A 29 -22.46 -20.04 -14.70
CA GLN A 29 -23.26 -20.67 -15.75
C GLN A 29 -23.86 -19.61 -16.66
N LEU A 30 -23.80 -19.83 -17.99
CA LEU A 30 -24.09 -18.89 -19.07
C LEU A 30 -25.28 -17.95 -18.80
N GLU A 31 -26.43 -18.48 -18.37
CA GLU A 31 -27.58 -17.67 -18.01
C GLU A 31 -28.44 -18.33 -16.92
N VAL A 32 -28.91 -17.52 -15.96
CA VAL A 32 -29.78 -17.95 -14.86
C VAL A 32 -31.16 -17.32 -15.00
N THR A 33 -32.21 -18.14 -14.93
CA THR A 33 -33.60 -17.65 -15.04
C THR A 33 -34.07 -17.06 -13.71
N MET A 34 -34.47 -15.78 -13.72
CA MET A 34 -35.24 -15.17 -12.66
C MET A 34 -36.72 -15.33 -12.97
N ARG A 35 -37.48 -15.94 -12.07
CA ARG A 35 -38.90 -16.30 -12.27
C ARG A 35 -39.83 -15.51 -11.34
N THR A 36 -41.13 -15.52 -11.63
CA THR A 36 -42.14 -14.85 -10.80
C THR A 36 -42.50 -15.59 -9.52
N GLY A 37 -42.19 -16.89 -9.41
CA GLY A 37 -42.46 -17.70 -8.22
C GLY A 37 -41.44 -18.83 -8.01
N GLN A 38 -41.66 -19.61 -6.94
CA GLN A 38 -40.73 -20.58 -6.37
C GLN A 38 -40.79 -21.97 -7.03
N SER A 39 -41.01 -22.01 -8.35
CA SER A 39 -41.10 -23.27 -9.11
C SER A 39 -40.76 -23.03 -10.59
N SER A 40 -40.30 -24.08 -11.27
CA SER A 40 -39.99 -24.07 -12.70
C SER A 40 -41.21 -23.75 -13.58
N GLN A 41 -42.43 -24.00 -13.10
CA GLN A 41 -43.67 -23.71 -13.82
C GLN A 41 -44.01 -22.21 -13.90
N HIS A 42 -43.38 -21.38 -13.06
CA HIS A 42 -43.61 -19.94 -13.08
C HIS A 42 -42.92 -19.28 -14.27
N LYS A 43 -43.53 -18.20 -14.78
CA LYS A 43 -43.02 -17.44 -15.93
C LYS A 43 -41.62 -16.90 -15.66
N ILE A 44 -40.73 -17.01 -16.65
CA ILE A 44 -39.42 -16.36 -16.63
C ILE A 44 -39.63 -14.86 -16.75
N LYS A 45 -39.20 -14.13 -15.72
CA LYS A 45 -39.23 -12.67 -15.67
C LYS A 45 -38.02 -12.06 -16.37
N ARG A 46 -36.84 -12.69 -16.24
CA ARG A 46 -35.59 -12.20 -16.85
C ARG A 46 -34.51 -13.28 -16.89
N MET A 47 -33.63 -13.22 -17.90
CA MET A 47 -32.36 -13.94 -17.92
C MET A 47 -31.27 -13.11 -17.25
N LEU A 48 -30.54 -13.69 -16.31
CA LEU A 48 -29.48 -13.04 -15.59
C LEU A 48 -28.13 -13.65 -16.00
N LYS A 49 -27.20 -12.79 -16.45
CA LYS A 49 -25.84 -13.18 -16.81
C LYS A 49 -25.03 -13.56 -15.56
N SER A 50 -24.04 -14.43 -15.73
CA SER A 50 -23.06 -14.80 -14.70
C SER A 50 -22.39 -13.57 -14.09
N GLY A 51 -22.08 -13.63 -12.80
CA GLY A 51 -21.39 -12.55 -12.09
C GLY A 51 -22.24 -11.31 -11.79
N LYS A 52 -23.51 -11.28 -12.22
CA LYS A 52 -24.38 -10.16 -11.92
C LYS A 52 -24.63 -10.08 -10.41
N PRO A 53 -24.41 -8.92 -9.77
CA PRO A 53 -24.68 -8.76 -8.34
C PRO A 53 -26.19 -8.76 -8.09
N VAL A 54 -26.59 -9.48 -7.05
CA VAL A 54 -27.98 -9.54 -6.57
C VAL A 54 -28.00 -9.46 -5.04
N LYS A 55 -29.09 -8.93 -4.49
CA LYS A 55 -29.33 -8.95 -3.04
C LYS A 55 -30.32 -10.04 -2.70
N VAL A 56 -29.98 -10.93 -1.77
CA VAL A 56 -30.91 -11.97 -1.32
C VAL A 56 -31.82 -11.37 -0.25
N ILE A 57 -33.14 -11.39 -0.49
CA ILE A 57 -34.16 -10.91 0.45
C ILE A 57 -34.69 -12.06 1.29
N GLU A 58 -34.89 -13.22 0.67
CA GLU A 58 -35.54 -14.37 1.29
C GLU A 58 -34.98 -15.66 0.70
N GLN A 59 -34.90 -16.71 1.51
CA GLN A 59 -34.44 -18.02 1.09
C GLN A 59 -35.41 -19.09 1.56
N ASN A 60 -36.03 -19.79 0.62
CA ASN A 60 -36.87 -20.93 0.92
C ASN A 60 -36.06 -22.22 0.72
N LYS A 61 -35.76 -22.91 1.82
CA LYS A 61 -35.00 -24.17 1.82
C LYS A 61 -35.83 -25.36 1.32
N GLU A 62 -37.15 -25.33 1.46
CA GLU A 62 -38.05 -26.41 1.02
C GLU A 62 -38.17 -26.45 -0.50
N THR A 63 -38.28 -25.28 -1.14
CA THR A 63 -38.38 -25.18 -2.61
C THR A 63 -37.01 -25.07 -3.29
N GLY A 64 -35.96 -24.71 -2.54
CA GLY A 64 -34.62 -24.46 -3.09
C GLY A 64 -34.52 -23.15 -3.88
N TYR A 65 -35.45 -22.23 -3.69
CA TYR A 65 -35.48 -20.90 -4.33
C TYR A 65 -35.17 -19.78 -3.34
N SER A 66 -34.48 -18.76 -3.85
CA SER A 66 -34.18 -17.53 -3.15
C SER A 66 -34.80 -16.35 -3.88
N LYS A 67 -35.45 -15.47 -3.12
CA LYS A 67 -35.97 -14.19 -3.61
C LYS A 67 -34.83 -13.20 -3.65
N VAL A 68 -34.59 -12.65 -4.83
CA VAL A 68 -33.48 -11.72 -5.08
C VAL A 68 -33.98 -10.40 -5.60
N ARG A 69 -33.29 -9.31 -5.23
CA ARG A 69 -33.46 -7.97 -5.79
C ARG A 69 -32.24 -7.60 -6.62
N LEU A 70 -32.50 -7.09 -7.81
CA LEU A 70 -31.50 -6.49 -8.69
C LEU A 70 -31.31 -5.00 -8.33
N ASN A 71 -30.16 -4.43 -8.70
CA ASN A 71 -29.87 -3.01 -8.47
C ASN A 71 -30.90 -2.05 -9.09
N ASN A 72 -31.59 -2.48 -10.16
CA ASN A 72 -32.66 -1.72 -10.80
C ASN A 72 -34.03 -1.89 -10.11
N GLY A 73 -34.07 -2.37 -8.87
CA GLY A 73 -35.29 -2.58 -8.09
C GLY A 73 -36.12 -3.80 -8.49
N SER A 74 -35.77 -4.52 -9.56
CA SER A 74 -36.52 -5.71 -9.98
C SER A 74 -36.36 -6.85 -8.98
N VAL A 75 -37.48 -7.40 -8.49
CA VAL A 75 -37.53 -8.56 -7.59
C VAL A 75 -38.00 -9.82 -8.33
N GLY A 76 -37.43 -10.97 -8.02
CA GLY A 76 -37.86 -12.27 -8.53
C GLY A 76 -37.20 -13.44 -7.80
N TRP A 77 -37.52 -14.65 -8.22
CA TRP A 77 -37.03 -15.90 -7.61
C TRP A 77 -35.98 -16.57 -8.49
N VAL A 78 -34.88 -17.00 -7.87
CA VAL A 78 -33.75 -17.69 -8.50
C VAL A 78 -33.42 -18.94 -7.70
N LEU A 79 -32.95 -20.00 -8.35
CA LEU A 79 -32.52 -21.22 -7.63
C LEU A 79 -31.33 -20.91 -6.72
N THR A 80 -31.43 -21.29 -5.45
CA THR A 80 -30.39 -21.03 -4.44
C THR A 80 -29.03 -21.57 -4.85
N ARG A 81 -28.97 -22.75 -5.49
CA ARG A 81 -27.72 -23.37 -5.96
C ARG A 81 -26.97 -22.54 -7.02
N GLN A 82 -27.65 -21.57 -7.64
CA GLN A 82 -27.07 -20.67 -8.65
C GLN A 82 -26.58 -19.36 -8.05
N LEU A 83 -26.74 -19.17 -6.73
CA LEU A 83 -26.22 -18.04 -5.98
C LEU A 83 -24.90 -18.42 -5.31
N VAL A 84 -23.90 -17.57 -5.49
CA VAL A 84 -22.56 -17.71 -4.92
C VAL A 84 -22.27 -16.46 -4.11
N TYR A 85 -21.89 -16.61 -2.85
CA TYR A 85 -21.59 -15.49 -1.95
C TYR A 85 -20.15 -14.97 -2.08
N LYS A 86 -19.37 -15.58 -2.96
CA LYS A 86 -18.03 -15.15 -3.36
C LYS A 86 -18.08 -14.50 -4.75
N PRO A 87 -17.20 -13.52 -5.04
CA PRO A 87 -17.11 -12.95 -6.39
C PRO A 87 -16.85 -14.05 -7.42
N VAL A 88 -17.48 -13.97 -8.58
CA VAL A 88 -17.24 -14.93 -9.67
C VAL A 88 -15.80 -14.90 -10.16
N ALA A 89 -15.34 -16.00 -10.76
CA ALA A 89 -13.96 -16.17 -11.19
C ALA A 89 -13.52 -15.07 -12.18
N SER A 90 -14.41 -14.62 -13.06
CA SER A 90 -14.13 -13.51 -13.99
C SER A 90 -13.84 -12.18 -13.29
N LEU A 91 -14.57 -11.86 -12.21
CA LEU A 91 -14.32 -10.65 -11.41
C LEU A 91 -13.02 -10.78 -10.62
N GLN A 92 -12.74 -11.96 -10.08
CA GLN A 92 -11.49 -12.24 -9.40
C GLN A 92 -10.30 -12.12 -10.36
N LEU A 93 -10.39 -12.69 -11.57
CA LEU A 93 -9.36 -12.62 -12.60
C LEU A 93 -9.08 -11.18 -13.03
N LYS A 94 -10.12 -10.37 -13.24
CA LYS A 94 -9.93 -8.96 -13.58
C LYS A 94 -9.22 -8.21 -12.45
N SER A 95 -9.62 -8.45 -11.20
CA SER A 95 -8.97 -7.84 -10.04
C SER A 95 -7.52 -8.28 -9.89
N THR A 96 -7.22 -9.57 -10.06
CA THR A 96 -5.86 -10.09 -9.92
C THR A 96 -4.96 -9.61 -11.04
N LEU A 97 -5.44 -9.53 -12.29
CA LEU A 97 -4.69 -8.96 -13.41
C LEU A 97 -4.35 -7.49 -13.19
N ASN A 98 -5.31 -6.70 -12.70
CA ASN A 98 -5.07 -5.30 -12.35
C ASN A 98 -4.02 -5.16 -11.24
N ASN A 99 -4.16 -5.93 -10.16
CA ASN A 99 -3.21 -5.92 -9.05
C ASN A 99 -1.81 -6.38 -9.50
N LEU A 100 -1.73 -7.39 -10.36
CA LEU A 100 -0.47 -7.87 -10.92
C LEU A 100 0.20 -6.78 -11.75
N SER A 101 -0.56 -6.07 -12.58
CA SER A 101 -0.05 -4.92 -13.35
C SER A 101 0.53 -3.84 -12.44
N ILE A 102 -0.18 -3.47 -11.37
CA ILE A 102 0.26 -2.46 -10.39
C ILE A 102 1.53 -2.92 -9.67
N ILE A 103 1.54 -4.14 -9.14
CA ILE A 103 2.70 -4.69 -8.43
C ILE A 103 3.89 -4.77 -9.37
N LYS A 104 3.69 -5.14 -10.65
CA LYS A 104 4.78 -5.21 -11.63
C LYS A 104 5.38 -3.82 -11.94
N THR A 105 4.56 -2.78 -12.05
CA THR A 105 5.04 -1.42 -12.27
C THR A 105 5.75 -0.86 -11.04
N GLU A 106 5.24 -1.10 -9.84
CA GLU A 106 5.89 -0.73 -8.58
C GLU A 106 7.22 -1.45 -8.40
N ASN A 107 7.28 -2.75 -8.67
CA ASN A 107 8.51 -3.52 -8.56
C ASN A 107 9.59 -3.03 -9.54
N LYS A 108 9.18 -2.60 -10.75
CA LYS A 108 10.08 -1.97 -11.71
C LYS A 108 10.63 -0.64 -11.17
N LYS A 109 9.77 0.24 -10.64
CA LYS A 109 10.18 1.52 -10.06
C LYS A 109 11.15 1.34 -8.88
N ILE A 110 10.81 0.44 -7.95
CA ILE A 110 11.66 0.13 -6.79
C ILE A 110 13.04 -0.37 -7.24
N LYS A 111 13.11 -1.21 -8.28
CA LYS A 111 14.39 -1.67 -8.84
C LYS A 111 15.20 -0.55 -9.46
N GLU A 112 14.55 0.37 -10.17
CA GLU A 112 15.19 1.55 -10.74
C GLU A 112 15.73 2.48 -9.64
N GLU A 113 14.91 2.79 -8.63
CA GLU A 113 15.32 3.58 -7.46
C GLU A 113 16.48 2.93 -6.70
N LEU A 114 16.43 1.62 -6.48
CA LEU A 114 17.52 0.88 -5.82
C LEU A 114 18.81 0.95 -6.63
N SER A 115 18.73 0.84 -7.96
CA SER A 115 19.88 0.99 -8.84
C SER A 115 20.49 2.39 -8.76
N LEU A 116 19.66 3.44 -8.72
CA LEU A 116 20.10 4.83 -8.58
C LEU A 116 20.76 5.06 -7.22
N LEU A 117 20.08 4.70 -6.12
CA LEU A 117 20.59 4.81 -4.76
C LEU A 117 21.91 4.06 -4.56
N LYS A 118 22.05 2.87 -5.17
CA LYS A 118 23.31 2.12 -5.11
C LYS A 118 24.44 2.82 -5.86
N GLY A 119 24.13 3.45 -6.99
CA GLY A 119 25.07 4.28 -7.74
C GLY A 119 25.52 5.51 -6.95
N GLU A 120 24.56 6.24 -6.37
CA GLU A 120 24.81 7.41 -5.52
C GLU A 120 25.65 7.04 -4.29
N ALA A 121 25.30 5.97 -3.58
CA ALA A 121 26.06 5.49 -2.44
C ALA A 121 27.51 5.12 -2.82
N GLY A 122 27.72 4.55 -4.01
CA GLY A 122 29.05 4.27 -4.54
C GLY A 122 29.85 5.54 -4.83
N ASN A 123 29.21 6.55 -5.43
CA ASN A 123 29.84 7.84 -5.71
C ASN A 123 30.20 8.58 -4.42
N THR A 124 29.26 8.69 -3.47
CA THR A 124 29.51 9.30 -2.16
C THR A 124 30.59 8.57 -1.38
N ALA A 125 30.66 7.24 -1.45
CA ALA A 125 31.74 6.48 -0.82
C ALA A 125 33.11 6.79 -1.43
N ASN A 126 33.19 6.98 -2.75
CA ASN A 126 34.42 7.39 -3.42
C ASN A 126 34.82 8.82 -3.08
N GLU A 127 33.86 9.75 -3.07
CA GLU A 127 34.09 11.15 -2.73
C GLU A 127 34.56 11.31 -1.27
N ASN A 128 33.97 10.55 -0.34
CA ASN A 128 34.46 10.51 1.04
C ASN A 128 35.91 10.00 1.14
N LYS A 129 36.28 8.99 0.34
CA LYS A 129 37.67 8.49 0.32
C LYS A 129 38.63 9.54 -0.22
N THR A 130 38.25 10.25 -1.29
CA THR A 130 39.11 11.30 -1.87
C THR A 130 39.25 12.47 -0.91
N LEU A 131 38.16 12.93 -0.29
CA LEU A 131 38.19 14.00 0.71
C LEU A 131 39.03 13.60 1.92
N SER A 132 38.87 12.36 2.42
CA SER A 132 39.71 11.85 3.53
C SER A 132 41.20 11.89 3.17
N ALA A 133 41.58 11.41 1.99
CA ALA A 133 42.97 11.44 1.54
C ALA A 133 43.51 12.87 1.35
N GLU A 134 42.67 13.80 0.89
CA GLU A 134 43.03 15.22 0.76
C GLU A 134 43.21 15.88 2.13
N THR A 135 42.34 15.58 3.10
CA THR A 135 42.49 16.08 4.48
C THR A 135 43.76 15.57 5.15
N GLU A 136 44.15 14.32 4.93
CA GLU A 136 45.42 13.76 5.43
C GLU A 136 46.63 14.48 4.80
N LYS A 137 46.60 14.70 3.48
CA LYS A 137 47.67 15.44 2.78
C LYS A 137 47.80 16.88 3.28
N LEU A 138 46.68 17.60 3.36
CA LEU A 138 46.65 18.98 3.87
C LEU A 138 47.16 19.04 5.31
N SER A 139 46.82 18.06 6.16
CA SER A 139 47.36 17.97 7.52
C SER A 139 48.88 17.82 7.51
N HIS A 140 49.42 16.91 6.69
CA HIS A 140 50.86 16.71 6.58
C HIS A 140 51.61 17.94 6.03
N GLU A 141 51.04 18.61 5.03
CA GLU A 141 51.61 19.85 4.49
C GLU A 141 51.64 20.96 5.55
N LEU A 142 50.57 21.10 6.33
CA LEU A 142 50.48 22.08 7.41
C LEU A 142 51.52 21.81 8.50
N ASP A 143 51.71 20.55 8.88
CA ASP A 143 52.75 20.16 9.84
C ASP A 143 54.17 20.41 9.30
N SER A 144 54.41 20.14 8.02
CA SER A 144 55.69 20.43 7.35
C SER A 144 55.99 21.93 7.30
N ILE A 145 54.99 22.75 6.99
CA ILE A 145 55.12 24.22 7.00
C ILE A 145 55.43 24.71 8.41
N ARG A 146 54.74 24.19 9.44
CA ARG A 146 55.01 24.53 10.83
C ARG A 146 56.43 24.16 11.26
N ALA A 147 56.91 22.97 10.90
CA ALA A 147 58.27 22.53 11.20
C ALA A 147 59.33 23.39 10.49
N THR A 148 59.08 23.74 9.22
CA THR A 148 59.97 24.61 8.44
C THR A 148 60.02 26.02 9.00
N ALA A 149 58.87 26.58 9.39
CA ALA A 149 58.79 27.89 10.03
C ALA A 149 59.51 27.91 11.38
N ALA A 150 59.36 26.86 12.20
CA ALA A 150 60.08 26.73 13.46
C ALA A 150 61.61 26.68 13.25
N SER A 151 62.06 25.91 12.26
CA SER A 151 63.48 25.81 11.89
C SER A 151 64.03 27.14 11.39
N ALA A 152 63.27 27.88 10.57
CA ALA A 152 63.67 29.20 10.08
C ALA A 152 63.82 30.22 11.22
N ILE A 153 62.91 30.19 12.21
CA ILE A 153 63.01 31.03 13.42
C ILE A 153 64.28 30.69 14.20
N GLN A 154 64.59 29.40 14.39
CA GLN A 154 65.80 28.97 15.09
C GLN A 154 67.07 29.46 14.37
N VAL A 155 67.14 29.30 13.04
CA VAL A 155 68.28 29.79 12.24
C VAL A 155 68.44 31.31 12.35
N ALA A 156 67.33 32.06 12.37
CA ALA A 156 67.38 33.50 12.55
C ALA A 156 67.96 33.89 13.93
N GLN A 157 67.54 33.21 15.00
CA GLN A 157 68.07 33.42 16.35
C GLN A 157 69.56 33.07 16.46
N GLU A 158 69.98 31.94 15.89
CA GLU A 158 71.40 31.55 15.86
C GLU A 158 72.25 32.59 15.12
N LYS A 159 71.75 33.12 14.01
CA LYS A 159 72.43 34.19 13.26
C LYS A 159 72.58 35.47 14.09
N GLU A 160 71.54 35.90 14.80
CA GLU A 160 71.60 37.07 15.69
C GLU A 160 72.64 36.89 16.79
N LEU A 161 72.65 35.75 17.47
CA LEU A 161 73.63 35.43 18.52
C LEU A 161 75.08 35.42 18.01
N LEU A 162 75.30 34.89 16.81
CA LEU A 162 76.62 34.87 16.18
C LEU A 162 77.07 36.29 15.79
N GLN A 163 76.16 37.12 15.26
CA GLN A 163 76.47 38.52 14.95
C GLN A 163 76.83 39.30 16.22
N GLU A 164 76.09 39.12 17.31
CA GLU A 164 76.40 39.75 18.60
C GLU A 164 77.78 39.32 19.12
N ARG A 165 78.14 38.05 18.99
CA ARG A 165 79.46 37.55 19.38
C ARG A 165 80.59 38.16 18.55
N VAL A 166 80.39 38.37 17.25
CA VAL A 166 81.42 38.97 16.37
C VAL A 166 81.61 40.46 16.68
N VAL A 167 80.56 41.19 17.05
CA VAL A 167 80.65 42.62 17.41
C VAL A 167 81.31 42.85 18.77
N ASN A 168 81.20 41.88 19.69
CA ASN A 168 81.79 41.94 21.02
C ASN A 168 83.23 41.38 21.11
N LEU A 169 83.85 41.03 19.97
CA LEU A 169 85.27 40.64 19.83
C LEU A 169 86.10 41.79 19.28
#